data_AF-A0A224YLD7-F1
#
_entry.id   AF-A0A224YLD7-F1
#
_cell.length_a   1.000
_cell.length_b   1.000
_cell.length_c   1.000
_cell.angle_alpha   90.00
_cell.angle_beta   90.00
_cell.angle_gamma   90.00
#
_symmetry.space_group_name_H-M   'P 1'
#
loop_
_entity.id
_entity.type
_entity.pdbx_description
1 polymer ?
#
loop_
_entity_poly.entity_id
_entity_poly.type
_entity_poly.pdbx_seq_one_letter_code
_entity_poly.pdbx_strand_id
1 'polypeptide(L)'
;MLARSTKRSATFFMPVFSALILWASAVTSLAIHNPFDQLKLDLSRYQDPWPVINSSLDLYLARATGLPQNITCVRSRYWGYDETDETVHRSLNFLSNNGSSLNMSINVEYYGTPPPMNLTFLNVTFTITQEKEMLPGVGPNHAYYLGEYTFLVLYGDRRCLLLASMLDKPGAPRCSLWFPKNRSGRPPACCEFLFFILCGQGNKVYQPSCKRYES
;
A
#
# COMPACT_ATOMS: atom_id res chain seq x y z
N MET A 1 -42.03 -2.23 71.15
CA MET A 1 -41.72 -2.82 69.83
C MET A 1 -40.81 -1.86 69.08
N LEU A 2 -39.61 -2.34 68.72
CA LEU A 2 -38.53 -1.63 68.01
C LEU A 2 -38.40 -2.23 66.60
N ALA A 3 -38.31 -1.39 65.56
CA ALA A 3 -37.71 -1.72 64.26
C ALA A 3 -37.43 -0.38 63.53
N ARG A 4 -36.26 0.25 63.68
CA ARG A 4 -34.93 -0.05 63.10
C ARG A 4 -34.85 0.18 61.58
N SER A 5 -34.41 1.39 61.25
CA SER A 5 -33.88 1.83 59.96
C SER A 5 -32.82 0.88 59.40
N THR A 6 -32.89 0.59 58.10
CA THR A 6 -31.83 -0.09 57.34
C THR A 6 -31.48 0.73 56.11
N LYS A 7 -30.36 1.46 56.18
CA LYS A 7 -29.58 1.87 55.00
C LYS A 7 -28.83 0.63 54.46
N ARG A 8 -28.86 0.40 53.15
CA ARG A 8 -27.86 -0.40 52.40
C ARG A 8 -27.51 0.41 51.15
N SER A 9 -26.41 1.17 51.17
CA SER A 9 -25.03 0.76 50.88
C SER A 9 -24.81 0.50 49.39
N ALA A 10 -24.70 1.60 48.64
CA ALA A 10 -24.08 1.62 47.32
C ALA A 10 -22.57 1.74 47.51
N THR A 11 -21.82 0.66 47.25
CA THR A 11 -20.38 0.69 46.91
C THR A 11 -19.93 -0.74 46.66
N PHE A 12 -18.94 -0.93 45.78
CA PHE A 12 -18.40 -2.21 45.26
C PHE A 12 -18.97 -2.73 43.93
N PHE A 13 -18.97 -1.91 42.86
CA PHE A 13 -18.91 -2.44 41.48
C PHE A 13 -18.12 -1.56 40.50
N MET A 14 -17.32 -0.60 41.00
CA MET A 14 -16.68 0.43 40.16
C MET A 14 -15.15 0.32 39.92
N PRO A 15 -14.32 -0.43 40.67
CA PRO A 15 -12.87 -0.35 40.44
C PRO A 15 -12.36 -1.21 39.28
N VAL A 16 -13.11 -2.24 38.84
CA VAL A 16 -12.65 -3.16 37.78
C VAL A 16 -12.82 -2.56 36.38
N PHE A 17 -13.89 -1.80 36.15
CA PHE A 17 -14.14 -1.18 34.83
C PHE A 17 -13.19 -0.02 34.53
N SER A 18 -12.78 0.76 35.53
CA SER A 18 -11.86 1.89 35.36
C SER A 18 -10.45 1.45 34.95
N ALA A 19 -9.99 0.28 35.42
CA ALA A 19 -8.68 -0.26 35.05
C ALA A 19 -8.62 -0.72 33.57
N LEU A 20 -9.71 -1.28 33.04
CA LEU A 20 -9.80 -1.70 31.63
C LEU A 20 -9.84 -0.51 30.67
N ILE A 21 -10.50 0.59 31.05
CA ILE A 21 -10.56 1.83 30.25
C ILE A 21 -9.17 2.49 30.17
N LEU A 22 -8.41 2.48 31.27
CA LEU A 22 -7.05 3.03 31.30
C LEU A 22 -6.04 2.21 30.47
N TRP A 23 -6.23 0.89 30.36
CA TRP A 23 -5.46 0.05 29.44
C TRP A 23 -5.74 0.35 27.96
N ALA A 24 -6.98 0.68 27.61
CA ALA A 24 -7.34 1.02 26.23
C ALA A 24 -6.78 2.39 25.78
N SER A 25 -6.62 3.35 26.70
CA SER A 25 -6.14 4.71 26.38
C SER A 25 -4.61 4.86 26.30
N ALA A 26 -3.84 3.88 26.78
CA ALA A 26 -2.37 3.93 26.74
C ALA A 26 -1.76 3.42 25.42
N VAL A 27 -2.58 2.90 24.49
CA VAL A 27 -2.14 2.54 23.14
C VAL A 27 -2.17 3.80 22.25
N THR A 28 -1.40 4.83 22.64
CA THR A 28 -1.09 5.93 21.73
C THR A 28 -0.16 5.43 20.63
N SER A 29 -0.45 5.82 19.40
CA SER A 29 0.04 5.23 18.16
C SER A 29 1.56 5.32 17.97
N LEU A 30 2.29 4.26 18.37
CA LEU A 30 3.66 4.03 17.92
C LEU A 30 3.74 3.44 16.50
N ALA A 31 2.59 3.07 15.91
CA ALA A 31 2.53 2.43 14.59
C ALA A 31 2.71 3.39 13.40
N ILE A 32 2.96 4.70 13.62
CA ILE A 32 2.98 5.67 12.52
C ILE A 32 4.31 5.64 11.75
N HIS A 33 5.44 5.29 12.39
CA HIS A 33 6.76 5.31 11.73
C HIS A 33 7.25 3.92 11.31
N ASN A 34 6.96 2.87 12.09
CA ASN A 34 7.16 1.48 11.68
C ASN A 34 6.31 0.55 12.57
N PRO A 35 5.28 -0.12 12.03
CA PRO A 35 4.44 -1.04 12.82
C PRO A 35 5.21 -2.26 13.34
N PHE A 36 6.46 -2.47 12.91
CA PHE A 36 7.28 -3.62 13.26
C PHE A 36 8.42 -3.32 14.26
N ASP A 37 8.64 -2.06 14.68
CA ASP A 37 9.78 -1.67 15.54
C ASP A 37 9.87 -2.43 16.87
N GLN A 38 8.75 -2.94 17.38
CA GLN A 38 8.68 -3.63 18.67
C GLN A 38 8.78 -5.15 18.56
N LEU A 39 8.76 -5.72 17.35
CA LEU A 39 8.84 -7.15 17.14
C LEU A 39 10.30 -7.58 17.00
N LYS A 40 10.80 -8.35 17.98
CA LYS A 40 12.04 -9.14 17.83
C LYS A 40 11.79 -10.39 16.97
N LEU A 41 11.25 -10.18 15.77
CA LEU A 41 10.97 -11.22 14.79
C LEU A 41 11.57 -10.77 13.47
N ASP A 42 12.42 -11.62 12.87
CA ASP A 42 12.95 -11.33 11.54
C ASP A 42 11.82 -11.48 10.50
N LEU A 43 11.38 -10.33 9.98
CA LEU A 43 10.35 -10.21 8.96
C LEU A 43 10.93 -9.79 7.61
N SER A 44 12.25 -9.71 7.45
CA SER A 44 12.89 -9.19 6.24
C SER A 44 12.48 -9.97 4.99
N ARG A 45 12.26 -11.29 5.09
CA ARG A 45 11.74 -12.12 3.99
C ARG A 45 10.34 -11.73 3.50
N TYR A 46 9.58 -11.02 4.32
CA TYR A 46 8.23 -10.53 4.01
C TYR A 46 8.24 -9.03 3.70
N GLN A 47 9.41 -8.41 3.60
CA GLN A 47 9.59 -7.02 3.19
C GLN A 47 10.42 -6.93 1.89
N ASP A 48 10.68 -8.07 1.24
CA ASP A 48 11.34 -8.15 -0.05
C ASP A 48 10.31 -7.93 -1.19
N PRO A 49 10.39 -6.80 -1.94
CA PRO A 49 9.49 -6.53 -3.05
C PRO A 49 9.88 -7.29 -4.32
N TRP A 50 11.13 -7.78 -4.42
CA TRP A 50 11.73 -8.32 -5.64
C TRP A 50 10.89 -9.40 -6.35
N PRO A 51 10.32 -10.39 -5.63
CA PRO A 51 9.57 -11.47 -6.26
C PRO A 51 8.28 -10.99 -6.97
N VAL A 52 7.79 -9.79 -6.65
CA VAL A 52 6.62 -9.19 -7.29
C VAL A 52 7.03 -8.23 -8.39
N ILE A 53 7.95 -7.30 -8.12
CA ILE A 53 8.31 -6.24 -9.07
C ILE A 53 9.01 -6.80 -10.31
N ASN A 54 9.91 -7.78 -10.14
CA ASN A 54 10.65 -8.42 -11.23
C ASN A 54 9.88 -9.60 -11.86
N SER A 55 8.58 -9.73 -11.58
CA SER A 55 7.74 -10.73 -12.22
C SER A 55 7.33 -10.28 -13.61
N SER A 56 7.41 -11.18 -14.61
CA SER A 56 6.85 -10.91 -15.95
C SER A 56 5.32 -10.85 -15.97
N LEU A 57 4.64 -11.24 -14.88
CA LEU A 57 3.20 -11.13 -14.74
C LEU A 57 2.76 -9.68 -14.65
N ASP A 58 1.57 -9.38 -15.19
CA ASP A 58 0.91 -8.11 -14.92
C ASP A 58 0.59 -7.98 -13.42
N LEU A 59 0.83 -6.80 -12.87
CA LEU A 59 0.41 -6.47 -11.52
C LEU A 59 -0.87 -5.64 -11.57
N TYR A 60 -1.80 -5.90 -10.67
CA TYR A 60 -3.03 -5.13 -10.54
C TYR A 60 -3.10 -4.47 -9.18
N LEU A 61 -3.55 -3.22 -9.16
CA LEU A 61 -3.84 -2.52 -7.91
C LEU A 61 -5.19 -2.99 -7.39
N ALA A 62 -5.19 -3.79 -6.32
CA ALA A 62 -6.42 -4.23 -5.68
C ALA A 62 -7.10 -3.08 -4.94
N ARG A 63 -6.34 -2.40 -4.09
CA ARG A 63 -6.83 -1.38 -3.16
C ARG A 63 -5.81 -0.27 -2.95
N ALA A 64 -6.31 0.94 -2.72
CA ALA A 64 -5.48 2.07 -2.33
C ALA A 64 -6.25 3.03 -1.42
N THR A 65 -5.54 3.68 -0.52
CA THR A 65 -6.05 4.83 0.25
C THR A 65 -5.64 6.13 -0.44
N GLY A 66 -6.51 7.14 -0.44
CA GLY A 66 -6.19 8.45 -1.01
C GLY A 66 -6.18 8.51 -2.54
N LEU A 67 -6.59 7.43 -3.23
CA LEU A 67 -6.79 7.43 -4.67
C LEU A 67 -8.16 8.04 -5.02
N PRO A 68 -8.26 8.95 -6.01
CA PRO A 68 -9.53 9.43 -6.55
C PRO A 68 -10.45 8.28 -6.97
N GLN A 69 -11.75 8.38 -6.69
CA GLN A 69 -12.72 7.30 -6.92
C GLN A 69 -12.95 6.96 -8.41
N ASN A 70 -12.59 7.86 -9.32
CA ASN A 70 -12.72 7.69 -10.76
C ASN A 70 -11.56 6.91 -11.40
N ILE A 71 -10.51 6.58 -10.64
CA ILE A 71 -9.40 5.77 -11.14
C ILE A 71 -9.70 4.30 -10.83
N THR A 72 -9.83 3.49 -11.88
CA THR A 72 -10.09 2.06 -11.76
C THR A 72 -9.19 1.26 -12.70
N CYS A 73 -9.13 -0.05 -12.49
CA CYS A 73 -8.42 -0.98 -13.37
C CYS A 73 -6.94 -0.62 -13.59
N VAL A 74 -6.30 -0.11 -12.55
CA VAL A 74 -4.87 0.18 -12.58
C VAL A 74 -4.08 -1.12 -12.69
N ARG A 75 -3.22 -1.20 -13.71
CA ARG A 75 -2.41 -2.35 -14.11
C ARG A 75 -1.00 -1.91 -14.42
N SER A 76 -0.02 -2.72 -14.04
CA SER A 76 1.39 -2.52 -14.39
C SER A 76 1.95 -3.72 -15.14
N ARG A 77 2.49 -3.49 -16.34
CA ARG A 77 3.05 -4.54 -17.21
C ARG A 77 4.58 -4.51 -17.18
N TYR A 78 5.21 -5.66 -17.07
CA TYR A 78 6.67 -5.76 -17.12
C TYR A 78 7.21 -5.53 -18.54
N TRP A 79 8.29 -4.77 -18.67
CA TRP A 79 8.96 -4.51 -19.95
C TRP A 79 10.43 -4.94 -19.98
N GLY A 80 11.11 -4.95 -18.84
CA GLY A 80 12.51 -5.38 -18.77
C GLY A 80 13.15 -5.18 -17.41
N TYR A 81 14.40 -5.62 -17.30
CA TYR A 81 15.27 -5.43 -16.15
C TYR A 81 16.65 -5.05 -16.66
N ASP A 82 17.22 -3.97 -16.11
CA ASP A 82 18.60 -3.59 -16.32
C ASP A 82 19.43 -4.07 -15.12
N GLU A 83 20.37 -4.98 -15.39
CA GLU A 83 21.25 -5.55 -14.38
C GLU A 83 22.29 -4.53 -13.89
N THR A 84 22.65 -3.54 -14.70
CA THR A 84 23.69 -2.54 -14.39
C THR A 84 23.23 -1.61 -13.28
N ASP A 85 21.98 -1.17 -13.37
CA ASP A 85 21.37 -0.18 -12.48
C ASP A 85 20.38 -0.84 -11.50
N GLU A 86 20.36 -2.18 -11.44
CA GLU A 86 19.41 -3.00 -10.67
C GLU A 86 17.94 -2.55 -10.79
N THR A 87 17.56 -2.07 -11.98
CA THR A 87 16.30 -1.37 -12.20
C THR A 87 15.31 -2.23 -12.98
N VAL A 88 14.10 -2.40 -12.45
CA VAL A 88 13.00 -3.04 -13.18
C VAL A 88 12.15 -2.00 -13.90
N HIS A 89 11.90 -2.21 -15.19
CA HIS A 89 11.05 -1.35 -16.01
C HIS A 89 9.65 -1.92 -16.16
N ARG A 90 8.64 -1.14 -15.76
CA ARG A 90 7.23 -1.51 -15.92
C ARG A 90 6.36 -0.37 -16.42
N SER A 91 5.27 -0.70 -17.11
CA SER A 91 4.18 0.21 -17.48
C SER A 91 3.30 0.56 -16.27
N LEU A 92 2.53 1.64 -16.34
CA LEU A 92 1.37 1.88 -15.47
C LEU A 92 0.16 2.37 -16.28
N ASN A 93 -0.79 1.48 -16.51
CA ASN A 93 -2.01 1.76 -17.27
C ASN A 93 -3.19 1.84 -16.30
N PHE A 94 -4.14 2.74 -16.53
CA PHE A 94 -5.36 2.84 -15.74
C PHE A 94 -6.52 3.33 -16.58
N LEU A 95 -7.74 3.14 -16.09
CA LEU A 95 -8.94 3.72 -16.68
C LEU A 95 -9.36 4.93 -15.83
N SER A 96 -9.48 6.06 -16.50
CA SER A 96 -10.16 7.27 -16.01
C SER A 96 -11.47 7.47 -16.78
N ASN A 97 -12.38 8.30 -16.29
CA ASN A 97 -13.68 8.59 -16.92
C ASN A 97 -13.58 9.03 -18.41
N ASN A 98 -12.39 9.46 -18.86
CA ASN A 98 -12.13 9.86 -20.25
C ASN A 98 -11.47 8.74 -21.10
N GLY A 99 -11.38 7.51 -20.60
CA GLY A 99 -10.74 6.39 -21.30
C GLY A 99 -9.22 6.55 -21.49
N SER A 100 -8.59 7.51 -20.81
CA SER A 100 -7.18 7.83 -20.98
C SER A 100 -6.28 6.78 -20.30
N SER A 101 -5.45 6.10 -21.08
CA SER A 101 -4.32 5.31 -20.60
C SER A 101 -3.04 6.14 -20.74
N LEU A 102 -2.24 6.24 -19.68
CA LEU A 102 -0.88 6.77 -19.77
C LEU A 102 0.08 5.59 -19.91
N ASN A 103 0.95 5.62 -20.91
CA ASN A 103 2.12 4.74 -20.92
C ASN A 103 3.16 5.40 -20.04
N MET A 104 3.55 4.70 -18.98
CA MET A 104 4.43 5.24 -17.97
C MET A 104 5.49 4.23 -17.61
N SER A 105 6.76 4.56 -17.76
CA SER A 105 7.84 3.69 -17.28
C SER A 105 8.07 3.96 -15.80
N ILE A 106 8.07 2.88 -15.01
CA ILE A 106 8.45 2.84 -13.61
C ILE A 106 9.85 2.24 -13.53
N ASN A 107 10.80 2.97 -12.95
CA ASN A 107 12.09 2.43 -12.53
C ASN A 107 12.03 2.13 -11.03
N VAL A 108 12.52 0.96 -10.63
CA VAL A 108 12.39 0.46 -9.27
C VAL A 108 13.76 0.18 -8.65
N GLU A 109 14.12 0.92 -7.59
CA GLU A 109 15.33 0.67 -6.79
C GLU A 109 14.94 0.30 -5.35
N TYR A 110 15.71 -0.61 -4.73
CA TYR A 110 15.47 -1.06 -3.36
C TYR A 110 16.72 -0.86 -2.49
N TYR A 111 16.53 -0.40 -1.26
CA TYR A 111 17.61 -0.29 -0.27
C TYR A 111 17.13 -0.67 1.12
N GLY A 112 17.98 -1.41 1.84
CA GLY A 112 17.80 -1.73 3.25
C GLY A 112 18.57 -0.74 4.12
N THR A 113 17.94 -0.20 5.16
CA THR A 113 18.66 0.65 6.13
C THR A 113 19.49 -0.21 7.10
N PRO A 114 20.69 0.26 7.52
CA PRO A 114 21.46 -0.43 8.55
C PRO A 114 20.73 -0.38 9.91
N PRO A 115 21.03 -1.31 10.84
CA PRO A 115 20.34 -1.44 12.13
C PRO A 115 20.30 -0.11 12.91
N PRO A 116 19.24 0.14 13.73
CA PRO A 116 18.30 -0.83 14.29
C PRO A 116 17.03 -1.09 13.45
N MET A 117 16.83 -0.37 12.35
CA MET A 117 15.63 -0.49 11.52
C MET A 117 15.98 -1.23 10.22
N ASN A 118 15.57 -2.50 10.09
CA ASN A 118 15.66 -3.24 8.82
C ASN A 118 14.46 -2.87 7.94
N LEU A 119 14.36 -1.61 7.51
CA LEU A 119 13.28 -1.18 6.63
C LEU A 119 13.71 -1.30 5.17
N THR A 120 12.79 -1.79 4.35
CA THR A 120 12.97 -1.88 2.89
C THR A 120 12.16 -0.79 2.22
N PHE A 121 12.83 -0.01 1.39
CA PHE A 121 12.22 1.05 0.60
C PHE A 121 12.20 0.70 -0.87
N LEU A 122 11.25 1.30 -1.59
CA LEU A 122 11.04 1.15 -3.01
C LEU A 122 11.01 2.54 -3.64
N ASN A 123 12.03 2.92 -4.39
CA ASN A 123 12.00 4.12 -5.20
C ASN A 123 11.31 3.83 -6.52
N VAL A 124 10.44 4.75 -6.94
CA VAL A 124 9.66 4.64 -8.16
C VAL A 124 9.77 5.94 -8.92
N THR A 125 10.46 5.90 -10.05
CA THR A 125 10.53 7.03 -10.98
C THR A 125 9.51 6.86 -12.09
N PHE A 126 8.66 7.87 -12.28
CA PHE A 126 7.63 7.86 -13.32
C PHE A 126 8.03 8.72 -14.51
N THR A 127 8.00 8.12 -15.69
CA THR A 127 8.19 8.82 -16.97
C THR A 127 7.00 8.57 -17.89
N ILE A 128 6.39 9.60 -18.47
CA ILE A 128 5.35 9.44 -19.49
C ILE A 128 5.98 9.43 -20.87
N THR A 129 5.59 8.47 -21.69
CA THR A 129 5.77 8.54 -23.15
C THR A 129 4.40 8.76 -23.79
N GLN A 130 4.14 9.96 -24.31
CA GLN A 130 2.89 10.24 -25.03
C GLN A 130 2.94 9.59 -26.41
N GLU A 131 2.05 8.63 -26.68
CA GLU A 131 1.88 8.06 -28.02
C GLU A 131 0.81 8.79 -28.87
N LYS A 132 -0.10 9.60 -28.29
CA LYS A 132 -1.28 10.01 -29.08
C LYS A 132 -1.98 11.36 -28.85
N GLU A 133 -1.58 12.24 -27.94
CA GLU A 133 -2.16 13.60 -27.94
C GLU A 133 -1.08 14.67 -27.78
N MET A 134 -0.84 15.33 -28.90
CA MET A 134 0.09 16.42 -29.13
C MET A 134 -0.26 17.61 -28.21
N LEU A 135 0.50 17.81 -27.13
CA LEU A 135 0.57 19.14 -26.53
C LEU A 135 1.12 20.09 -27.62
N PRO A 136 0.47 21.24 -27.88
CA PRO A 136 0.91 22.13 -28.95
C PRO A 136 2.33 22.63 -28.64
N GLY A 137 3.28 22.27 -29.51
CA GLY A 137 4.67 22.75 -29.46
C GLY A 137 5.73 21.73 -29.05
N VAL A 138 5.40 20.45 -28.82
CA VAL A 138 6.41 19.44 -28.47
C VAL A 138 6.38 18.25 -29.42
N GLY A 139 7.56 17.87 -29.92
CA GLY A 139 7.73 16.81 -30.91
C GLY A 139 7.42 15.42 -30.35
N PRO A 140 7.05 14.47 -31.22
CA PRO A 140 6.88 13.06 -30.83
C PRO A 140 8.22 12.50 -30.30
N ASN A 141 8.16 11.61 -29.30
CA ASN A 141 9.26 10.83 -28.71
C ASN A 141 10.02 11.41 -27.49
N HIS A 142 9.50 12.42 -26.80
CA HIS A 142 10.14 12.89 -25.55
C HIS A 142 9.47 12.25 -24.34
N ALA A 143 10.24 11.51 -23.53
CA ALA A 143 9.77 11.00 -22.25
C ALA A 143 9.74 12.14 -21.22
N TYR A 144 8.60 12.37 -20.59
CA TYR A 144 8.43 13.41 -19.57
C TYR A 144 8.56 12.80 -18.18
N TYR A 145 9.54 13.27 -17.42
CA TYR A 145 9.65 12.94 -16.00
C TYR A 145 8.51 13.58 -15.21
N LEU A 146 7.72 12.77 -14.51
CA LEU A 146 6.63 13.24 -13.66
C LEU A 146 7.03 13.41 -12.20
N GLY A 147 8.04 12.66 -11.76
CA GLY A 147 8.43 12.62 -10.37
C GLY A 147 9.03 11.27 -9.97
N GLU A 148 9.64 11.30 -8.78
CA GLU A 148 10.20 10.17 -8.08
C GLU A 148 9.48 10.06 -6.73
N TYR A 149 9.12 8.83 -6.38
CA TYR A 149 8.36 8.54 -5.18
C TYR A 149 9.00 7.38 -4.45
N THR A 150 9.25 7.57 -3.17
CA THR A 150 9.73 6.51 -2.28
C THR A 150 8.57 5.94 -1.49
N PHE A 151 8.48 4.61 -1.49
CA PHE A 151 7.50 3.87 -0.72
C PHE A 151 8.18 2.94 0.28
N LEU A 152 7.62 2.84 1.47
CA LEU A 152 7.97 1.81 2.44
C LEU A 152 7.32 0.48 2.05
N VAL A 153 8.08 -0.61 2.03
CA VAL A 153 7.56 -1.96 1.81
C VAL A 153 7.03 -2.52 3.13
N LEU A 154 5.70 -2.50 3.29
CA LEU A 154 5.04 -3.04 4.49
C LEU A 154 4.93 -4.57 4.43
N TYR A 155 4.72 -5.13 3.24
CA TYR A 155 4.67 -6.57 3.00
C TYR A 155 4.99 -6.89 1.53
N GLY A 156 5.83 -7.88 1.28
CA GLY A 156 6.17 -8.38 -0.05
C GLY A 156 6.37 -9.90 -0.02
N ASP A 157 5.64 -10.60 -0.89
CA ASP A 157 5.82 -12.03 -1.20
C ASP A 157 5.37 -12.23 -2.66
N ARG A 158 5.70 -13.37 -3.28
CA ARG A 158 5.32 -13.76 -4.65
C ARG A 158 3.83 -13.60 -5.01
N ARG A 159 2.96 -13.41 -4.01
CA ARG A 159 1.50 -13.31 -4.17
C ARG A 159 0.96 -11.88 -4.11
N CYS A 160 1.64 -10.95 -3.44
CA CYS A 160 1.20 -9.56 -3.32
C CYS A 160 2.29 -8.64 -2.76
N LEU A 161 2.14 -7.35 -3.02
CA LEU A 161 3.02 -6.29 -2.54
C LEU A 161 2.18 -5.18 -1.91
N LEU A 162 2.51 -4.81 -0.68
CA LEU A 162 1.88 -3.75 0.10
C LEU A 162 2.89 -2.64 0.33
N LEU A 163 2.57 -1.46 -0.20
CA LEU A 163 3.42 -0.28 -0.14
C LEU A 163 2.72 0.81 0.66
N ALA A 164 3.48 1.62 1.40
CA ALA A 164 3.01 2.81 2.08
C ALA A 164 3.84 4.04 1.68
N SER A 165 3.19 5.18 1.49
CA SER A 165 3.88 6.46 1.33
C SER A 165 4.50 6.90 2.65
N MET A 166 5.73 7.39 2.59
CA MET A 166 6.29 8.19 3.69
C MET A 166 5.49 9.49 3.77
N LEU A 167 4.83 9.75 4.89
CA LEU A 167 4.16 11.04 5.11
C LEU A 167 5.07 11.95 5.92
N ASP A 168 5.43 13.09 5.34
CA ASP A 168 6.15 14.17 6.06
C ASP A 168 5.27 14.92 7.07
N LYS A 169 3.96 14.60 7.14
CA LYS A 169 2.99 15.28 7.99
C LYS A 169 2.15 14.27 8.78
N PRO A 170 1.66 14.63 9.98
CA PRO A 170 0.76 13.78 10.76
C PRO A 170 -0.51 13.48 9.96
N GLY A 171 -0.65 12.23 9.53
CA GLY A 171 -1.76 11.71 8.75
C GLY A 171 -1.62 10.19 8.57
N ALA A 172 -2.69 9.52 8.17
CA ALA A 172 -2.64 8.08 7.89
C ALA A 172 -1.88 7.83 6.57
N PRO A 173 -0.86 6.94 6.55
CA PRO A 173 -0.03 6.71 5.36
C PRO A 173 -0.90 6.28 4.17
N ARG A 174 -0.56 6.76 2.97
CA ARG A 174 -1.23 6.30 1.76
C ARG A 174 -0.68 4.93 1.39
N CYS A 175 -1.50 3.90 1.52
CA CYS A 175 -1.15 2.56 1.14
C CYS A 175 -1.68 2.15 -0.23
N SER A 176 -0.98 1.21 -0.87
CA SER A 176 -1.41 0.52 -2.07
C SER A 176 -1.12 -0.98 -1.99
N LEU A 177 -2.12 -1.79 -2.37
CA LEU A 177 -2.02 -3.25 -2.42
C LEU A 177 -2.01 -3.73 -3.87
N TRP A 178 -0.91 -4.32 -4.28
CA TRP A 178 -0.69 -4.89 -5.60
C TRP A 178 -0.67 -6.40 -5.54
N PHE A 179 -1.13 -7.06 -6.61
CA PHE A 179 -1.04 -8.50 -6.74
C PHE A 179 -0.75 -8.91 -8.19
N PRO A 180 0.08 -9.93 -8.43
CA PRO A 180 0.27 -10.48 -9.76
C PRO A 180 -1.01 -11.11 -10.30
N LYS A 181 -1.16 -11.07 -11.63
CA LYS A 181 -2.24 -11.74 -12.35
C LYS A 181 -2.32 -13.20 -11.91
N ASN A 182 -3.51 -13.62 -11.50
CA ASN A 182 -3.77 -14.98 -11.09
C ASN A 182 -5.08 -15.50 -11.68
N ARG A 183 -5.33 -16.80 -11.57
CA ARG A 183 -6.52 -17.46 -12.13
C ARG A 183 -7.82 -16.92 -11.54
N SER A 184 -7.83 -16.60 -10.25
CA SER A 184 -9.02 -16.05 -9.57
C SER A 184 -9.33 -14.61 -9.99
N GLY A 185 -8.34 -13.86 -10.46
CA GLY A 185 -8.44 -12.41 -10.68
C GLY A 185 -8.80 -11.67 -9.40
N ARG A 186 -8.28 -12.11 -8.25
CA ARG A 186 -8.51 -11.47 -6.95
C ARG A 186 -7.23 -11.54 -6.11
N PRO A 187 -6.94 -10.52 -5.29
CA PRO A 187 -5.83 -10.60 -4.34
C PRO A 187 -6.09 -11.75 -3.33
N PRO A 188 -5.03 -12.37 -2.79
CA PRO A 188 -5.16 -13.34 -1.70
C PRO A 188 -5.81 -12.70 -0.46
N ALA A 189 -6.66 -13.46 0.24
CA ALA A 189 -7.35 -12.98 1.44
C ALA A 189 -6.38 -12.52 2.54
N CYS A 190 -5.21 -13.17 2.67
CA CYS A 190 -4.17 -12.75 3.63
C CYS A 190 -3.64 -11.35 3.34
N CYS A 191 -3.48 -10.98 2.06
CA CYS A 191 -3.00 -9.67 1.67
C CYS A 191 -4.07 -8.59 1.89
N GLU A 192 -5.34 -8.90 1.63
CA GLU A 192 -6.44 -7.99 1.95
C GLU A 192 -6.56 -7.77 3.46
N PHE A 193 -6.40 -8.83 4.26
CA PHE A 193 -6.39 -8.72 5.71
C PHE A 193 -5.24 -7.85 6.21
N LEU A 194 -4.01 -8.08 5.73
CA LEU A 194 -2.85 -7.26 6.09
C LEU A 194 -3.03 -5.79 5.72
N PHE A 195 -3.58 -5.51 4.52
CA PHE A 195 -3.91 -4.14 4.12
C PHE A 195 -4.88 -3.50 5.11
N PHE A 196 -5.94 -4.20 5.50
CA PHE A 196 -6.93 -3.66 6.43
C PHE A 196 -6.35 -3.35 7.81
N ILE A 197 -5.48 -4.23 8.34
CA ILE A 197 -4.86 -4.04 9.65
C ILE A 197 -3.82 -2.90 9.63
N LEU A 198 -3.01 -2.80 8.58
CA LEU A 198 -1.90 -1.84 8.52
C LEU A 198 -2.31 -0.46 7.99
N CYS A 199 -3.31 -0.42 7.11
CA CYS A 199 -3.68 0.78 6.34
C CYS A 199 -5.14 1.19 6.49
N GLY A 200 -5.96 0.39 7.17
CA GLY A 200 -7.38 0.66 7.37
C GLY A 200 -8.22 0.50 6.11
N GLN A 201 -9.28 1.31 5.99
CA GLN A 201 -10.24 1.21 4.89
C GLN A 201 -9.74 1.96 3.64
N GLY A 202 -9.43 1.20 2.59
CA GLY A 202 -9.07 1.72 1.27
C GLY A 202 -10.12 1.46 0.19
N ASN A 203 -10.08 2.26 -0.87
CA ASN A 203 -10.95 2.11 -2.03
C ASN A 203 -10.56 0.86 -2.82
N LYS A 204 -11.56 0.12 -3.33
CA LYS A 204 -11.34 -0.98 -4.27
C LYS A 204 -11.06 -0.39 -5.65
N VAL A 205 -9.90 -0.71 -6.21
CA VAL A 205 -9.45 -0.20 -7.51
C VAL A 205 -9.62 -1.28 -8.59
N TYR A 206 -9.34 -2.53 -8.24
CA TYR A 206 -9.57 -3.67 -9.12
C TYR A 206 -11.03 -4.14 -9.04
N GLN A 207 -11.64 -4.35 -10.21
CA GLN A 207 -12.98 -4.90 -10.37
C GLN A 207 -12.95 -6.04 -11.39
N PRO A 208 -13.88 -7.03 -11.31
CA PRO A 208 -13.94 -8.11 -12.29
C PRO A 208 -14.09 -7.65 -13.75
N SER A 209 -14.70 -6.47 -13.97
CA SER A 209 -14.83 -5.81 -15.27
C SER A 209 -13.49 -5.44 -15.89
N CYS A 210 -12.44 -5.23 -15.10
CA CYS A 210 -11.11 -4.87 -15.58
C CYS A 210 -10.49 -5.94 -16.51
N LYS A 211 -10.92 -7.21 -16.40
CA LYS A 211 -10.48 -8.29 -17.29
C LYS A 211 -10.87 -8.06 -18.76
N ARG A 212 -11.92 -7.27 -19.03
CA ARG A 212 -12.40 -7.01 -20.40
C ARG A 212 -11.52 -6.03 -21.17
N TYR A 213 -10.65 -5.30 -20.49
CA TYR A 213 -9.72 -4.35 -21.08
C TYR A 213 -8.33 -4.98 -21.29
N GLU A 214 -8.27 -6.32 -21.33
CA GLU A 214 -7.04 -7.09 -21.56
C GLU A 214 -6.85 -7.47 -23.04
N SER A 215 -7.81 -7.15 -23.91
CA SER A 215 -7.82 -7.43 -25.36
C SER A 215 -7.13 -6.34 -26.17
#